data_AF-A0A966RU60-F1
#
_entry.id   AF-A0A966RU60-F1
#
_cell.length_a   1.000
_cell.length_b   1.000
_cell.length_c   1.000
_cell.angle_alpha   90.00
_cell.angle_beta   90.00
_cell.angle_gamma   90.00
#
_symmetry.space_group_name_H-M   'P 1'
#
loop_
_entity.id
_entity.type
_entity.pdbx_description
1 polymer ?
#
loop_
_entity_poly.entity_id
_entity_poly.type
_entity_poly.pdbx_seq_one_letter_code
_entity_poly.pdbx_strand_id
1 'polypeptide(L)'
;MRGHAWLAPGLIGAMVLVATWMVIAHSAFPADHPLHISAFWMTLLGKFLCFAMLALAMDLIWGYTGILSLGQGLFFALGGYLFGMYLMRQIGRDGVYQSDLPDFMVFLDWKALPWYWSLSDSFAATLVLIVAVPGLVAAVFGYLAFRSRIKGVYFSIMTQALTYAAMLAFFRNDMGFGGNNGFTDFKRI
;
A
#
# COMPACT_ATOMS: atom_id res chain seq x y z
N MET A 1 -11.84 -3.41 -29.33
CA MET A 1 -10.90 -4.12 -28.44
C MET A 1 -11.68 -4.77 -27.30
N ARG A 2 -12.37 -5.88 -27.56
CA ARG A 2 -13.07 -6.70 -26.55
C ARG A 2 -12.44 -8.08 -26.64
N GLY A 3 -11.63 -8.48 -25.66
CA GLY A 3 -10.91 -9.76 -25.76
C GLY A 3 -10.44 -10.36 -24.44
N HIS A 4 -9.78 -9.62 -23.56
CA HIS A 4 -8.92 -10.26 -22.55
C HIS A 4 -9.18 -9.86 -21.08
N ALA A 5 -10.29 -9.17 -20.77
CA ALA A 5 -10.59 -8.78 -19.38
C ALA A 5 -10.67 -9.98 -18.40
N TRP A 6 -10.99 -11.17 -18.91
CA TRP A 6 -11.00 -12.43 -18.15
C TRP A 6 -9.60 -12.92 -17.74
N LEU A 7 -8.53 -12.40 -18.35
CA LEU A 7 -7.15 -12.73 -17.96
C LEU A 7 -6.72 -11.96 -16.71
N ALA A 8 -7.35 -10.82 -16.40
CA ALA A 8 -6.94 -10.00 -15.26
C ALA A 8 -7.06 -10.72 -13.90
N PRO A 9 -8.15 -11.45 -13.59
CA PRO A 9 -8.20 -12.28 -12.38
C PRO A 9 -7.08 -13.34 -12.33
N GLY A 10 -6.76 -13.94 -13.47
CA GLY A 10 -5.67 -14.92 -13.59
C GLY A 10 -4.30 -14.30 -13.33
N LEU A 11 -4.04 -13.11 -13.88
CA LEU A 11 -2.81 -12.36 -13.64
C LEU A 11 -2.68 -11.92 -12.18
N ILE A 12 -3.76 -11.41 -11.57
CA ILE A 12 -3.76 -11.06 -10.13
C ILE A 12 -3.46 -12.32 -9.29
N GLY A 13 -4.12 -13.44 -9.58
CA GLY A 13 -3.86 -14.71 -8.91
C GLY A 13 -2.40 -15.15 -9.04
N ALA A 14 -1.84 -15.10 -10.25
CA ALA A 14 -0.44 -15.41 -10.49
C ALA A 14 0.51 -14.49 -9.70
N MET A 15 0.23 -13.19 -9.66
CA MET A 15 1.04 -12.23 -8.90
C MET A 15 1.00 -12.50 -7.39
N VAL A 16 -0.17 -12.82 -6.84
CA VAL A 16 -0.32 -13.20 -5.42
C VAL A 16 0.43 -14.50 -5.13
N LEU A 17 0.33 -15.49 -6.02
CA LEU A 17 1.06 -16.76 -5.88
C LEU A 17 2.58 -16.54 -5.92
N VAL A 18 3.08 -15.72 -6.85
CA VAL A 18 4.50 -15.37 -6.94
C VAL A 18 4.95 -14.62 -5.68
N ALA A 19 4.20 -13.62 -5.22
CA ALA A 19 4.53 -12.88 -4.00
C ALA A 19 4.58 -13.80 -2.76
N THR A 20 3.59 -14.67 -2.62
CA THR A 20 3.50 -15.63 -1.49
C THR A 20 4.64 -16.63 -1.56
N TRP A 21 4.91 -17.18 -2.75
CA TRP A 21 6.04 -18.10 -2.96
C TRP A 21 7.37 -17.42 -2.62
N MET A 22 7.56 -16.16 -3.00
CA MET A 22 8.78 -15.43 -2.68
C MET A 22 9.01 -15.31 -1.17
N VAL A 23 7.98 -14.95 -0.41
CA VAL A 23 8.04 -14.83 1.06
C VAL A 23 8.38 -16.17 1.70
N ILE A 24 7.74 -17.25 1.25
CA ILE A 24 8.03 -18.61 1.73
C ILE A 24 9.46 -19.01 1.35
N ALA A 25 9.89 -18.74 0.12
CA ALA A 25 11.21 -19.10 -0.36
C ALA A 25 12.35 -18.40 0.40
N HIS A 26 12.13 -17.16 0.82
CA HIS A 26 13.07 -16.42 1.65
C HIS A 26 13.11 -16.88 3.11
N SER A 27 11.95 -17.19 3.69
CA SER A 27 11.82 -17.52 5.12
C SER A 27 12.04 -19.00 5.46
N ALA A 28 11.70 -19.92 4.55
CA ALA A 28 11.74 -21.36 4.81
C ALA A 28 13.06 -22.04 4.46
N PHE A 29 13.85 -21.47 3.54
CA PHE A 29 15.08 -22.08 3.06
C PHE A 29 16.33 -21.35 3.57
N PRO A 30 17.38 -22.09 4.02
CA PRO A 30 18.68 -21.51 4.34
C PRO A 30 19.33 -20.84 3.13
N ALA A 31 20.25 -19.90 3.37
CA ALA A 31 20.90 -19.09 2.32
C ALA A 31 21.60 -19.93 1.23
N ASP A 32 22.07 -21.13 1.58
CA ASP A 32 22.81 -22.02 0.68
C ASP A 32 21.91 -22.87 -0.24
N HIS A 33 20.60 -22.86 0.02
CA HIS A 33 19.64 -23.69 -0.71
C HIS A 33 19.30 -23.06 -2.08
N PRO A 34 19.20 -23.83 -3.17
CA PRO A 34 18.97 -23.30 -4.52
C PRO A 34 17.62 -22.59 -4.70
N LEU A 35 16.63 -22.89 -3.84
CA LEU A 35 15.33 -22.20 -3.82
C LEU A 35 15.30 -20.97 -2.90
N HIS A 36 16.39 -20.63 -2.22
CA HIS A 36 16.44 -19.45 -1.37
C HIS A 36 16.44 -18.17 -2.22
N ILE A 37 15.56 -17.24 -1.85
CA ILE A 37 15.53 -15.90 -2.46
C ILE A 37 16.23 -14.95 -1.51
N SER A 38 17.33 -14.34 -1.96
CA SER A 38 18.03 -13.33 -1.16
C SER A 38 17.19 -12.05 -0.98
N ALA A 39 17.48 -11.28 0.06
CA ALA A 39 16.80 -9.99 0.32
C ALA A 39 16.89 -9.01 -0.87
N PHE A 40 17.98 -9.07 -1.65
CA PHE A 40 18.14 -8.31 -2.87
C PHE A 40 17.05 -8.66 -3.90
N TRP A 41 16.90 -9.95 -4.21
CA TRP A 41 15.90 -10.43 -5.16
C TRP A 41 14.48 -10.20 -4.65
N MET A 42 14.23 -10.37 -3.35
CA MET A 42 12.95 -10.03 -2.72
C MET A 42 12.57 -8.57 -3.00
N THR A 43 13.49 -7.65 -2.73
CA THR A 43 13.25 -6.21 -2.93
C THR A 43 13.07 -5.85 -4.40
N LEU A 44 13.91 -6.43 -5.29
CA LEU A 44 13.86 -6.14 -6.71
C LEU A 44 12.58 -6.66 -7.36
N LEU A 45 12.24 -7.93 -7.11
CA LEU A 45 11.03 -8.55 -7.63
C LEU A 45 9.77 -7.92 -7.04
N GLY A 46 9.80 -7.54 -5.75
CA GLY A 46 8.72 -6.77 -5.12
C GLY A 46 8.45 -5.46 -5.86
N LYS A 47 9.49 -4.71 -6.25
CA LYS A 47 9.34 -3.50 -7.08
C LYS A 47 8.71 -3.81 -8.44
N PHE A 48 9.11 -4.89 -9.10
CA PHE A 48 8.51 -5.29 -10.37
C PHE A 48 7.04 -5.68 -10.22
N LEU A 49 6.66 -6.37 -9.15
CA LEU A 49 5.26 -6.68 -8.85
C LEU A 49 4.43 -5.41 -8.62
N CYS A 50 4.97 -4.40 -7.94
CA CYS A 50 4.31 -3.11 -7.79
C CYS A 50 4.06 -2.43 -9.16
N PHE A 51 5.06 -2.41 -10.04
CA PHE A 51 4.89 -1.86 -11.39
C PHE A 51 3.92 -2.67 -12.25
N ALA A 52 3.92 -4.00 -12.11
CA ALA A 52 2.97 -4.87 -12.79
C ALA A 52 1.53 -4.62 -12.30
N MET A 53 1.32 -4.39 -11.00
CA MET A 53 -0.01 -4.04 -10.47
C MET A 53 -0.48 -2.70 -11.00
N LEU A 54 0.41 -1.71 -11.08
CA LEU A 54 0.09 -0.42 -11.69
C LEU A 54 -0.29 -0.56 -13.16
N ALA A 55 0.49 -1.32 -13.94
CA ALA A 55 0.21 -1.58 -15.35
C ALA A 55 -1.16 -2.26 -15.53
N LEU A 56 -1.46 -3.28 -14.70
CA LEU A 56 -2.75 -3.97 -14.71
C LEU A 56 -3.91 -3.03 -14.33
N ALA A 57 -3.74 -2.19 -13.31
CA ALA A 57 -4.77 -1.23 -12.90
C ALA A 57 -5.06 -0.19 -13.99
N MET A 58 -4.03 0.24 -14.72
CA MET A 58 -4.16 1.12 -15.88
C MET A 58 -4.86 0.41 -17.05
N ASP A 59 -4.50 -0.83 -17.35
CA ASP A 59 -5.16 -1.62 -18.41
C ASP A 59 -6.65 -1.84 -18.11
N LEU A 60 -7.00 -2.15 -16.85
CA LEU A 60 -8.39 -2.34 -16.46
C LEU A 60 -9.22 -1.05 -16.56
N ILE A 61 -8.69 0.07 -16.05
CA ILE A 61 -9.45 1.32 -16.05
C ILE A 61 -9.42 1.97 -17.44
N TRP A 62 -8.26 2.23 -17.98
CA TRP A 62 -8.15 2.94 -19.26
C TRP A 62 -8.31 2.02 -20.46
N GLY A 63 -7.67 0.85 -20.47
CA GLY A 63 -7.74 -0.10 -21.58
C GLY A 63 -9.13 -0.73 -21.75
N TYR A 64 -9.74 -1.19 -20.66
CA TYR A 64 -11.04 -1.88 -20.72
C TYR A 64 -12.25 -0.94 -20.59
N THR A 65 -12.27 -0.02 -19.61
CA THR A 65 -13.42 0.88 -19.44
C THR A 65 -13.35 2.16 -20.30
N GLY A 66 -12.17 2.49 -20.84
CA GLY A 66 -11.97 3.70 -21.64
C GLY A 66 -11.84 4.99 -20.82
N ILE A 67 -11.78 4.90 -19.49
CA ILE A 67 -11.67 6.05 -18.58
C ILE A 67 -10.20 6.18 -18.16
N LEU A 68 -9.58 7.33 -18.37
CA LEU A 68 -8.23 7.56 -17.89
C LEU A 68 -8.26 8.02 -16.42
N SER A 69 -7.72 7.21 -15.50
CA SER A 69 -7.48 7.58 -14.10
C SER A 69 -5.99 7.74 -13.87
N LEU A 70 -5.58 8.78 -13.14
CA LEU A 70 -4.20 8.97 -12.71
C LEU A 70 -4.05 8.83 -11.18
N GLY A 71 -5.11 8.42 -10.49
CA GLY A 71 -5.13 8.35 -9.03
C GLY A 71 -4.94 6.97 -8.41
N GLN A 72 -4.70 5.90 -9.18
CA GLN A 72 -4.68 4.54 -8.61
C GLN A 72 -3.56 4.36 -7.56
N GLY A 73 -2.45 5.10 -7.71
CA GLY A 73 -1.33 5.06 -6.77
C GLY A 73 -1.73 5.42 -5.34
N LEU A 74 -2.72 6.28 -5.14
CA LEU A 74 -3.22 6.63 -3.80
C LEU A 74 -3.77 5.40 -3.07
N PHE A 75 -4.66 4.63 -3.71
CA PHE A 75 -5.30 3.47 -3.07
C PHE A 75 -4.28 2.37 -2.76
N PHE A 76 -3.32 2.16 -3.67
CA PHE A 76 -2.20 1.26 -3.45
C PHE A 76 -1.34 1.71 -2.25
N ALA A 77 -1.00 3.01 -2.19
CA ALA A 77 -0.23 3.58 -1.10
C ALA A 77 -0.95 3.49 0.24
N LEU A 78 -2.28 3.70 0.29
CA LEU A 78 -3.07 3.56 1.52
C LEU A 78 -3.00 2.13 2.09
N GLY A 79 -3.13 1.11 1.23
CA GLY A 79 -3.01 -0.29 1.65
C GLY A 79 -1.60 -0.61 2.16
N GLY A 80 -0.57 -0.20 1.42
CA GLY A 80 0.83 -0.38 1.84
C GLY A 80 1.17 0.36 3.13
N TYR A 81 0.62 1.57 3.33
CA TYR A 81 0.81 2.36 4.53
C TYR A 81 0.21 1.69 5.75
N LEU A 82 -1.02 1.15 5.65
CA LEU A 82 -1.66 0.41 6.75
C LEU A 82 -0.87 -0.83 7.15
N PHE A 83 -0.31 -1.56 6.19
CA PHE A 83 0.58 -2.68 6.49
C PHE A 83 1.89 -2.21 7.13
N GLY A 84 2.44 -1.08 6.67
CA GLY A 84 3.62 -0.45 7.28
C GLY A 84 3.38 -0.01 8.73
N MET A 85 2.17 0.48 9.06
CA MET A 85 1.78 0.77 10.44
C MET A 85 1.85 -0.48 11.32
N TYR A 86 1.42 -1.64 10.79
CA TYR A 86 1.52 -2.91 11.51
C TYR A 86 2.96 -3.33 11.73
N LEU A 87 3.78 -3.30 10.66
CA LEU A 87 5.19 -3.64 10.77
C LEU A 87 5.94 -2.72 11.75
N MET A 88 5.59 -1.43 11.81
CA MET A 88 6.12 -0.50 12.83
C MET A 88 5.77 -0.93 14.25
N ARG A 89 4.56 -1.42 14.49
CA ARG A 89 4.14 -1.92 15.81
C ARG A 89 4.87 -3.20 16.20
N GLN A 90 5.24 -4.04 15.23
CA GLN A 90 5.99 -5.29 15.46
C GLN A 90 7.45 -5.08 15.85
N ILE A 91 8.03 -3.91 15.56
CA ILE A 91 9.37 -3.55 16.05
C ILE A 91 9.36 -3.41 17.58
N GLY A 92 8.33 -2.78 18.13
CA GLY A 92 8.24 -2.51 19.58
C GLY A 92 9.50 -1.83 20.12
N ARG A 93 10.05 -2.37 21.22
CA ARG A 93 11.23 -1.81 21.90
C ARG A 93 12.57 -2.14 21.23
N ASP A 94 12.57 -2.81 20.09
CA ASP A 94 13.79 -3.04 19.31
C ASP A 94 14.19 -1.81 18.46
N GLY A 95 13.36 -0.76 18.47
CA GLY A 95 13.67 0.53 17.85
C GLY A 95 14.78 1.29 18.58
N VAL A 96 15.32 2.32 17.93
CA VAL A 96 16.44 3.13 18.43
C VAL A 96 16.11 3.77 19.80
N TYR A 97 14.86 4.19 19.99
CA TYR A 97 14.42 4.84 21.23
C TYR A 97 13.87 3.86 22.28
N GLN A 98 13.85 2.55 21.99
CA GLN A 98 13.39 1.48 22.88
C GLN A 98 12.01 1.73 23.53
N SER A 99 11.14 2.42 22.80
CA SER A 99 9.82 2.86 23.25
C SER A 99 8.71 1.94 22.73
N ASP A 100 7.55 1.96 23.37
CA ASP A 100 6.34 1.29 22.86
C ASP A 100 5.67 2.07 21.71
N LEU A 101 6.13 3.31 21.48
CA LEU A 101 5.78 4.16 20.34
C LEU A 101 6.76 3.92 19.18
N PRO A 102 6.29 3.97 17.92
CA PRO A 102 7.17 3.97 16.77
C PRO A 102 8.22 5.09 16.84
N ASP A 103 9.45 4.82 16.41
CA ASP A 103 10.60 5.74 16.56
C ASP A 103 10.35 7.13 15.97
N PHE A 104 9.66 7.23 14.82
CA PHE A 104 9.34 8.52 14.22
C PHE A 104 8.39 9.37 15.07
N MET A 105 7.49 8.73 15.85
CA MET A 105 6.57 9.43 16.76
C MET A 105 7.34 9.98 17.97
N VAL A 106 8.31 9.21 18.48
CA VAL A 106 9.20 9.67 19.55
C VAL A 106 10.04 10.87 19.08
N PHE A 107 10.60 10.78 17.88
CA PHE A 107 11.33 11.89 17.25
C PHE A 107 10.48 13.16 17.08
N LEU A 108 9.19 13.01 16.77
CA LEU A 108 8.23 14.11 16.65
C LEU A 108 7.61 14.56 18.00
N ASP A 109 8.15 14.10 19.12
CA ASP A 109 7.71 14.40 20.49
C ASP A 109 6.27 13.97 20.85
N TRP A 110 5.76 12.91 20.22
CA TRP A 110 4.45 12.35 20.57
C TRP A 110 4.52 11.59 21.90
N LYS A 111 3.51 11.79 22.76
CA LYS A 111 3.45 11.18 24.10
C LYS A 111 2.57 9.93 24.18
N ALA A 112 1.67 9.76 23.22
CA ALA A 112 0.73 8.65 23.20
C ALA A 112 0.40 8.27 21.75
N LEU A 113 0.00 7.01 21.57
CA LEU A 113 -0.38 6.48 20.27
C LEU A 113 -1.73 7.10 19.86
N PRO A 114 -1.83 7.71 18.66
CA PRO A 114 -3.11 8.22 18.16
C PRO A 114 -4.16 7.11 18.03
N TRP A 115 -5.44 7.45 18.19
CA TRP A 115 -6.53 6.47 18.16
C TRP A 115 -6.60 5.66 16.86
N TYR A 116 -6.25 6.25 15.72
CA TYR A 116 -6.29 5.57 14.42
C TYR A 116 -5.14 4.56 14.22
N TRP A 117 -4.15 4.54 15.12
CA TRP A 117 -3.12 3.50 15.19
C TRP A 117 -3.49 2.35 16.14
N SER A 118 -4.62 2.44 16.86
CA SER A 118 -4.97 1.43 17.87
C SER A 118 -5.16 0.02 17.31
N LEU A 119 -5.57 -0.11 16.04
CA LEU A 119 -5.84 -1.41 15.40
C LEU A 119 -4.63 -2.00 14.66
N SER A 120 -3.50 -1.27 14.58
CA SER A 120 -2.33 -1.74 13.84
C SER A 120 -1.45 -2.71 14.61
N ASP A 121 -1.81 -3.09 15.84
CA ASP A 121 -1.14 -4.17 16.57
C ASP A 121 -1.63 -5.57 16.14
N SER A 122 -2.89 -5.68 15.70
CA SER A 122 -3.50 -6.94 15.28
C SER A 122 -3.29 -7.21 13.80
N PHE A 123 -2.71 -8.37 13.49
CA PHE A 123 -2.52 -8.83 12.11
C PHE A 123 -3.85 -9.02 11.37
N ALA A 124 -4.84 -9.65 12.03
CA ALA A 124 -6.15 -9.87 11.44
C ALA A 124 -6.88 -8.55 11.15
N ALA A 125 -6.83 -7.59 12.08
CA ALA A 125 -7.40 -6.26 11.86
C ALA A 125 -6.69 -5.56 10.70
N THR A 126 -5.37 -5.65 10.62
CA THR A 126 -4.56 -5.08 9.53
C THR A 126 -4.98 -5.64 8.17
N LEU A 127 -5.14 -6.97 8.04
CA LEU A 127 -5.59 -7.61 6.79
C LEU A 127 -6.98 -7.14 6.35
N VAL A 128 -7.88 -6.87 7.29
CA VAL A 128 -9.19 -6.28 6.96
C VAL A 128 -9.03 -4.84 6.53
N LEU A 129 -8.25 -4.04 7.27
CA LEU A 129 -8.08 -2.60 7.02
C LEU A 129 -7.39 -2.31 5.69
N ILE A 130 -6.38 -3.09 5.29
CA ILE A 130 -5.66 -2.90 4.02
C ILE A 130 -6.57 -3.04 2.79
N VAL A 131 -7.70 -3.76 2.93
CA VAL A 131 -8.72 -3.88 1.87
C VAL A 131 -9.83 -2.87 2.10
N ALA A 132 -10.36 -2.80 3.33
CA ALA A 132 -11.52 -2.02 3.67
C ALA A 132 -11.28 -0.51 3.55
N VAL A 133 -10.13 -0.01 4.00
CA VAL A 133 -9.85 1.44 3.98
C VAL A 133 -9.63 1.96 2.56
N PRO A 134 -8.72 1.40 1.73
CA PRO A 134 -8.60 1.85 0.34
C PRO A 134 -9.88 1.61 -0.45
N GLY A 135 -10.58 0.50 -0.20
CA GLY A 135 -11.85 0.17 -0.84
C GLY A 135 -12.96 1.17 -0.50
N LEU A 136 -13.09 1.57 0.76
CA LEU A 136 -14.06 2.56 1.21
C LEU A 136 -13.75 3.95 0.62
N VAL A 137 -12.48 4.37 0.65
CA VAL A 137 -12.08 5.66 0.05
C VAL A 137 -12.35 5.64 -1.46
N ALA A 138 -12.03 4.54 -2.15
CA ALA A 138 -12.34 4.37 -3.57
C ALA A 138 -13.85 4.37 -3.85
N ALA A 139 -14.65 3.72 -2.99
CA ALA A 139 -16.11 3.67 -3.12
C ALA A 139 -16.74 5.06 -2.92
N VAL A 140 -16.31 5.82 -1.91
CA VAL A 140 -16.79 7.19 -1.66
C VAL A 140 -16.41 8.10 -2.83
N PHE A 141 -15.14 8.07 -3.25
CA PHE A 141 -14.70 8.87 -4.38
C PHE A 141 -15.44 8.49 -5.67
N GLY A 142 -15.53 7.20 -5.97
CA GLY A 142 -16.23 6.68 -7.15
C GLY A 142 -17.69 7.09 -7.16
N TYR A 143 -18.39 6.93 -6.03
CA TYR A 143 -19.77 7.35 -5.87
C TYR A 143 -19.97 8.84 -6.19
N LEU A 144 -19.14 9.71 -5.62
CA LEU A 144 -19.21 11.16 -5.86
C LEU A 144 -18.88 11.53 -7.32
N ALA A 145 -17.85 10.91 -7.88
CA ALA A 145 -17.41 11.17 -9.26
C ALA A 145 -18.48 10.74 -10.29
N PHE A 146 -19.06 9.55 -10.12
CA PHE A 146 -20.09 9.04 -11.02
C PHE A 146 -21.45 9.71 -10.83
N ARG A 147 -21.84 10.03 -9.58
CA ARG A 147 -23.06 10.80 -9.30
C ARG A 147 -23.03 12.17 -9.98
N SER A 148 -21.85 12.78 -10.05
CA SER A 148 -21.62 14.08 -10.71
C SER A 148 -21.50 13.97 -12.25
N ARG A 149 -21.68 12.77 -12.82
CA ARG A 149 -21.59 12.46 -14.27
C ARG A 149 -20.33 12.99 -14.94
N ILE A 150 -19.19 12.91 -14.26
CA ILE A 150 -17.91 13.44 -14.74
C ILE A 150 -17.36 12.53 -15.83
N LYS A 151 -16.89 13.12 -16.94
CA LYS A 151 -16.47 12.38 -18.14
C LYS A 151 -15.11 12.84 -18.65
N GLY A 152 -14.41 11.92 -19.30
CA GLY A 152 -13.17 12.19 -20.02
C GLY A 152 -12.08 12.79 -19.12
N VAL A 153 -11.40 13.82 -19.62
CA VAL A 153 -10.22 14.45 -19.00
C VAL A 153 -10.49 14.97 -17.59
N TYR A 154 -11.71 15.45 -17.31
CA TYR A 154 -12.07 15.95 -15.98
C TYR A 154 -11.92 14.88 -14.90
N PHE A 155 -12.19 13.61 -15.23
CA PHE A 155 -12.00 12.51 -14.28
C PHE A 155 -10.52 12.32 -13.95
N SER A 156 -9.64 12.37 -14.96
CA SER A 156 -8.19 12.30 -14.78
C SER A 156 -7.67 13.44 -13.91
N ILE A 157 -8.12 14.68 -14.17
CA ILE A 157 -7.71 15.85 -13.38
C ILE A 157 -8.15 15.69 -11.91
N MET A 158 -9.39 15.28 -11.65
CA MET A 158 -9.85 15.09 -10.28
C MET A 158 -9.11 13.97 -9.54
N THR A 159 -8.89 12.82 -10.19
CA THR A 159 -8.15 11.70 -9.56
C THR A 159 -6.71 12.10 -9.24
N GLN A 160 -6.08 12.91 -10.09
CA GLN A 160 -4.76 13.46 -9.84
C GLN A 160 -4.77 14.47 -8.69
N ALA A 161 -5.75 15.38 -8.66
CA ALA A 161 -5.92 16.35 -7.59
C ALA A 161 -6.15 15.67 -6.23
N LEU A 162 -6.94 14.59 -6.19
CA LEU A 162 -7.12 13.77 -4.99
C LEU A 162 -5.79 13.18 -4.51
N THR A 163 -5.04 12.54 -5.40
CA THR A 163 -3.73 11.97 -5.06
C THR A 163 -2.77 13.02 -4.53
N TYR A 164 -2.74 14.20 -5.16
CA TYR A 164 -1.90 15.31 -4.72
C TYR A 164 -2.33 15.86 -3.35
N ALA A 165 -3.63 16.06 -3.13
CA ALA A 165 -4.14 16.48 -1.82
C ALA A 165 -3.83 15.46 -0.73
N ALA A 166 -3.97 14.17 -1.02
CA ALA A 166 -3.62 13.10 -0.10
C ALA A 166 -2.11 13.08 0.19
N MET A 167 -1.25 13.22 -0.84
CA MET A 167 0.19 13.34 -0.67
C MET A 167 0.55 14.51 0.27
N LEU A 168 -0.03 15.69 0.04
CA LEU A 168 0.17 16.84 0.92
C LEU A 168 -0.28 16.55 2.35
N ALA A 169 -1.42 15.90 2.53
CA ALA A 169 -1.92 15.54 3.86
C ALA A 169 -0.99 14.56 4.59
N PHE A 170 -0.48 13.53 3.90
CA PHE A 170 0.46 12.57 4.46
C PHE A 170 1.81 13.21 4.82
N PHE A 171 2.25 14.21 4.06
CA PHE A 171 3.50 14.93 4.32
C PHE A 171 3.45 15.88 5.52
N ARG A 172 2.25 16.21 6.01
CA ARG A 172 2.10 17.03 7.21
C ARG A 172 2.37 16.19 8.46
N ASN A 173 3.49 16.50 9.14
CA ASN A 173 3.87 15.83 10.39
C ASN A 173 2.78 15.92 11.48
N ASP A 174 2.05 17.03 11.54
CA ASP A 174 0.97 17.26 12.52
C ASP A 174 -0.19 16.25 12.39
N MET A 175 -0.35 15.60 11.23
CA MET A 175 -1.40 14.61 11.00
C MET A 175 -1.04 13.24 11.61
N GLY A 176 0.18 13.08 12.16
CA GLY A 176 0.63 11.85 12.80
C GLY A 176 0.76 10.65 11.86
N PHE A 177 1.05 10.93 10.58
CA PHE A 177 1.43 9.93 9.57
C PHE A 177 2.95 9.85 9.35
N GLY A 178 3.74 10.58 10.13
CA GLY A 178 5.21 10.59 10.03
C GLY A 178 5.78 11.44 8.90
N GLY A 179 4.94 12.08 8.08
CA GLY A 179 5.38 13.02 7.05
C GLY A 179 6.43 12.45 6.09
N ASN A 180 7.42 13.26 5.78
CA ASN A 180 8.61 12.83 5.02
C ASN A 180 9.63 12.05 5.87
N ASN A 181 9.44 12.00 7.19
CA ASN A 181 10.33 11.29 8.10
C ASN A 181 10.03 9.77 8.13
N GLY A 182 8.84 9.37 7.67
CA GLY A 182 8.52 8.04 7.18
C GLY A 182 8.60 6.88 8.18
N PHE A 183 8.33 5.68 7.68
CA PHE A 183 8.57 4.42 8.39
C PHE A 183 10.00 3.98 8.16
N THR A 184 10.79 3.91 9.24
CA THR A 184 12.19 3.50 9.21
C THR A 184 12.45 2.29 10.12
N ASP A 185 13.55 1.57 9.84
CA ASP A 185 14.13 0.59 10.75
C ASP A 185 13.30 -0.67 11.05
N PHE A 186 12.62 -1.21 10.03
CA PHE A 186 11.96 -2.52 10.13
C PHE A 186 12.94 -3.63 10.49
N LYS A 187 12.73 -4.28 11.65
CA LYS A 187 13.62 -5.33 12.19
C LYS A 187 13.20 -6.75 11.83
N ARG A 188 11.91 -6.97 11.57
CA ARG A 188 11.30 -8.31 11.42
C ARG A 188 10.29 -8.27 10.28
N ILE A 189 10.15 -9.40 9.59
CA ILE A 189 9.13 -9.67 8.57
C ILE A 189 8.35 -10.90 9.03
#